data_AF-A0A5N5QLM2-F1
#
_entry.id   AF-A0A5N5QLM2-F1
#
_cell.length_a   1.000
_cell.length_b   1.000
_cell.length_c   1.000
_cell.angle_alpha   90.00
_cell.angle_beta   90.00
_cell.angle_gamma   90.00
#
_symmetry.space_group_name_H-M   'P 1'
#
loop_
_entity.id
_entity.type
_entity.pdbx_description
1 polymer ?
#
loop_
_entity_poly.entity_id
_entity_poly.type
_entity_poly.pdbx_seq_one_letter_code
_entity_poly.pdbx_strand_id
1 'polypeptide(L)'
;MLASSALVALAFGSFAPHFYAHGLQTSGDLPSYALAYAPMIHLYSKEDYWPSDPAVHLQHVVAEKDDYTVDKAAPNPLTLANLNYRGSNENTWLTSKDNITVEPKAEWIRSTYGKPGKGGKSAAPATIIVIDKSDIIKPGYVDVYYSLFYSYNMGVNKTFVVGDHVSDWEAILIRFLNGKPQSIHYSQHEDGTAYTYAATDKVGSRPLVFVSGGGHTNYPTPGDHKREFFGQNFPDRTDKGPAWVRTS
;
A
#
# COMPACT_ATOMS: atom_id res chain seq x y z
N MET A 1 0.02 -46.53 31.17
CA MET A 1 -0.44 -46.37 29.77
C MET A 1 -1.35 -45.16 29.72
N LEU A 2 -0.79 -44.01 29.33
CA LEU A 2 -1.52 -42.76 29.14
C LEU A 2 -1.33 -42.38 27.68
N ALA A 3 -2.41 -42.50 26.89
CA ALA A 3 -2.50 -41.90 25.58
C ALA A 3 -3.35 -40.64 25.74
N SER A 4 -2.74 -39.47 25.60
CA SER A 4 -3.45 -38.21 25.39
C SER A 4 -2.99 -37.63 24.07
N SER A 5 -3.88 -37.71 23.08
CA SER A 5 -3.77 -37.05 21.79
C SER A 5 -3.86 -35.53 22.00
N ALA A 6 -2.82 -34.80 21.62
CA ALA A 6 -2.86 -33.34 21.55
C ALA A 6 -3.43 -32.94 20.17
N LEU A 7 -4.69 -32.52 20.15
CA LEU A 7 -5.30 -31.84 19.01
C LEU A 7 -4.90 -30.36 19.12
N VAL A 8 -3.88 -29.93 18.38
CA VAL A 8 -3.54 -28.50 18.25
C VAL A 8 -4.50 -27.91 17.22
N ALA A 9 -5.57 -27.29 17.71
CA ALA A 9 -6.38 -26.39 16.90
C ALA A 9 -5.68 -25.02 16.87
N LEU A 10 -5.05 -24.68 15.74
CA LEU A 10 -4.64 -23.31 15.44
C LEU A 10 -5.92 -22.49 15.20
N ALA A 11 -6.39 -21.80 16.25
CA ALA A 11 -7.40 -20.77 16.08
C ALA A 11 -6.71 -19.52 15.52
N PHE A 12 -6.86 -19.29 14.20
CA PHE A 12 -6.63 -17.97 13.61
C PHE A 12 -7.71 -17.02 14.12
N GLY A 13 -7.53 -16.52 15.33
CA GLY A 13 -8.24 -15.35 15.82
C GLY A 13 -7.59 -14.13 15.17
N SER A 14 -8.07 -13.76 13.98
CA SER A 14 -7.95 -12.39 13.50
C SER A 14 -8.54 -11.49 14.58
N PHE A 15 -7.68 -10.85 15.36
CA PHE A 15 -8.09 -9.66 16.08
C PHE A 15 -8.27 -8.58 15.01
N ALA A 16 -9.43 -8.61 14.34
CA ALA A 16 -10.00 -7.42 13.74
C ALA A 16 -10.65 -6.65 14.89
N PRO A 17 -9.98 -5.66 15.51
CA PRO A 17 -10.72 -4.68 16.27
C PRO A 17 -11.82 -4.16 15.33
N HIS A 18 -13.06 -4.29 15.75
CA HIS A 18 -14.20 -3.62 15.12
C HIS A 18 -14.00 -2.11 15.32
N PHE A 19 -13.07 -1.53 14.57
CA PHE A 19 -13.00 -0.10 14.38
C PHE A 19 -14.16 0.25 13.46
N TYR A 20 -15.26 0.71 14.06
CA TYR A 20 -16.14 1.63 13.37
C TYR A 20 -15.37 2.93 13.19
N ALA A 21 -14.46 2.96 12.20
CA ALA A 21 -14.01 4.20 11.64
C ALA A 21 -15.23 4.77 10.91
N HIS A 22 -15.98 5.64 11.59
CA HIS A 22 -16.76 6.64 10.89
C HIS A 22 -15.75 7.48 10.12
N GLY A 23 -15.41 7.05 8.91
CA GLY A 23 -14.59 7.80 7.97
C GLY A 23 -15.36 9.06 7.59
N LEU A 24 -15.29 10.06 8.45
CA LEU A 24 -15.61 11.42 8.07
C LEU A 24 -14.54 11.80 7.04
N GLN A 25 -14.90 11.79 5.76
CA GLN A 25 -14.14 12.51 4.75
C GLN A 25 -14.30 14.00 5.06
N THR A 26 -13.52 14.51 6.01
CA THR A 26 -13.41 15.94 6.21
C THR A 26 -12.45 16.46 5.16
N SER A 27 -12.93 17.39 4.34
CA SER A 27 -12.10 18.29 3.55
C SER A 27 -11.36 19.29 4.46
N GLY A 28 -10.92 18.86 5.65
CA GLY A 28 -10.16 19.69 6.56
C GLY A 28 -8.77 19.92 5.99
N ASP A 29 -8.24 21.13 6.19
CA ASP A 29 -6.86 21.43 5.81
C ASP A 29 -5.91 20.45 6.51
N LEU A 30 -5.02 19.83 5.73
CA LEU A 30 -3.97 18.98 6.28
C LEU A 30 -3.12 19.80 7.26
N PRO A 31 -2.71 19.24 8.41
CA PRO A 31 -1.73 19.90 9.26
C PRO A 31 -0.48 20.23 8.44
N SER A 32 0.04 21.45 8.56
CA SER A 32 1.16 21.92 7.74
C SER A 32 2.41 21.00 7.81
N TYR A 33 2.62 20.36 8.94
CA TYR A 33 3.69 19.38 9.13
C TYR A 33 3.51 18.10 8.29
N ALA A 34 2.29 17.71 7.92
CA ALA A 34 2.07 16.58 7.03
C ALA A 34 2.71 16.81 5.66
N LEU A 35 2.67 18.03 5.12
CA LEU A 35 3.34 18.34 3.85
C LEU A 35 4.84 18.61 4.03
N ALA A 36 5.22 19.27 5.14
CA ALA A 36 6.62 19.62 5.42
C ALA A 36 7.52 18.40 5.66
N TYR A 37 6.97 17.32 6.23
CA TYR A 37 7.66 16.06 6.51
C TYR A 37 7.28 14.93 5.55
N ALA A 38 6.50 15.20 4.50
CA ALA A 38 6.12 14.19 3.54
C ALA A 38 7.36 13.46 2.98
N PRO A 39 7.32 12.13 2.80
CA PRO A 39 8.47 11.38 2.32
C PRO A 39 9.00 11.82 0.94
N MET A 40 10.27 11.52 0.72
CA MET A 40 10.94 11.56 -0.59
C MET A 40 11.08 10.11 -1.05
N ILE A 41 10.25 9.71 -2.01
CA ILE A 41 10.13 8.32 -2.43
C ILE A 41 10.97 8.09 -3.67
N HIS A 42 11.75 7.02 -3.68
CA HIS A 42 12.46 6.51 -4.85
C HIS A 42 11.81 5.20 -5.28
N LEU A 43 11.31 5.15 -6.51
CA LEU A 43 10.82 3.93 -7.12
C LEU A 43 12.00 3.14 -7.69
N TYR A 44 11.88 1.81 -7.71
CA TYR A 44 12.90 0.95 -8.28
C TYR A 44 13.17 1.28 -9.76
N SER A 45 14.43 1.39 -10.15
CA SER A 45 14.83 1.85 -11.48
C SER A 45 14.36 0.95 -12.63
N LYS A 46 14.08 -0.33 -12.33
CA LYS A 46 13.60 -1.34 -13.28
C LYS A 46 12.13 -1.72 -13.06
N GLU A 47 11.36 -0.88 -12.37
CA GLU A 47 9.93 -1.09 -12.18
C GLU A 47 9.19 -1.15 -13.53
N ASP A 48 8.25 -2.08 -13.63
CA ASP A 48 7.36 -2.31 -14.76
C ASP A 48 5.91 -1.87 -14.45
N TYR A 49 5.55 -1.79 -13.17
CA TYR A 49 4.23 -1.48 -12.62
C TYR A 49 4.31 -0.23 -11.72
N TRP A 50 3.94 0.90 -12.30
CA TRP A 50 4.11 2.22 -11.70
C TRP A 50 2.92 2.58 -10.81
N PRO A 51 3.05 3.61 -9.94
CA PRO A 51 1.92 4.12 -9.18
C PRO A 51 0.72 4.44 -10.08
N SER A 52 -0.48 4.27 -9.56
CA SER A 52 -1.74 4.40 -10.31
C SER A 52 -2.73 5.28 -9.56
N ASP A 53 -3.64 5.89 -10.30
CA ASP A 53 -4.88 6.44 -9.78
C ASP A 53 -5.89 5.30 -9.55
N PRO A 54 -6.43 5.13 -8.32
CA PRO A 54 -7.50 4.17 -8.06
C PRO A 54 -8.73 4.39 -8.97
N ALA A 55 -9.05 5.62 -9.36
CA ALA A 55 -10.18 5.90 -10.24
C ALA A 55 -9.97 5.39 -11.68
N VAL A 56 -8.71 5.33 -12.14
CA VAL A 56 -8.36 4.68 -13.41
C VAL A 56 -8.48 3.16 -13.25
N HIS A 57 -7.92 2.61 -12.19
CA HIS A 57 -8.00 1.17 -11.89
C HIS A 57 -9.44 0.64 -11.83
N LEU A 58 -10.34 1.38 -11.20
CA LEU A 58 -11.76 1.00 -11.06
C LEU A 58 -12.51 0.89 -12.40
N GLN A 59 -11.97 1.44 -13.49
CA GLN A 59 -12.53 1.25 -14.83
C GLN A 59 -12.26 -0.16 -15.38
N HIS A 60 -11.22 -0.83 -14.88
CA HIS A 60 -10.72 -2.12 -15.38
C HIS A 60 -11.06 -3.31 -14.49
N VAL A 61 -11.72 -3.09 -13.35
CA VAL A 61 -12.14 -4.15 -12.43
C VAL A 61 -13.65 -4.21 -12.28
N VAL A 62 -14.13 -5.37 -11.84
CA VAL A 62 -15.52 -5.70 -11.53
C VAL A 62 -15.57 -6.35 -10.16
N ALA A 63 -16.68 -6.19 -9.44
CA ALA A 63 -16.88 -6.90 -8.19
C ALA A 63 -17.31 -8.35 -8.48
N GLU A 64 -16.61 -9.31 -7.90
CA GLU A 64 -16.93 -10.73 -7.95
C GLU A 64 -17.11 -11.31 -6.54
N LYS A 65 -17.84 -12.42 -6.45
CA LYS A 65 -17.97 -13.21 -5.22
C LYS A 65 -16.91 -14.30 -5.15
N ASP A 66 -16.79 -14.96 -4.01
CA ASP A 66 -15.86 -16.10 -3.80
C ASP A 66 -16.04 -17.25 -4.79
N ASP A 67 -17.23 -17.38 -5.41
CA ASP A 67 -17.51 -18.36 -6.45
C ASP A 67 -17.12 -17.91 -7.87
N TYR A 68 -16.37 -16.80 -7.98
CA TYR A 68 -15.92 -16.16 -9.23
C TYR A 68 -17.06 -15.64 -10.10
N THR A 69 -18.27 -15.49 -9.55
CA THR A 69 -19.37 -14.86 -10.28
C THR A 69 -19.39 -13.36 -10.07
N VAL A 70 -19.73 -12.61 -11.13
CA VAL A 70 -19.91 -11.16 -11.06
C VAL A 70 -21.05 -10.82 -10.11
N ASP A 71 -20.77 -9.93 -9.14
CA ASP A 71 -21.77 -9.40 -8.23
C ASP A 71 -22.70 -8.43 -8.95
N LYS A 72 -23.91 -8.90 -9.28
CA LYS A 72 -24.93 -8.11 -9.97
C LYS A 72 -25.49 -6.96 -9.13
N ALA A 73 -25.25 -6.94 -7.82
CA ALA A 73 -25.63 -5.80 -6.96
C ALA A 73 -24.62 -4.65 -7.03
N ALA A 74 -23.43 -4.87 -7.61
CA ALA A 74 -22.40 -3.87 -7.71
C ALA A 74 -22.80 -2.71 -8.65
N PRO A 75 -22.52 -1.46 -8.26
CA PRO A 75 -22.65 -0.31 -9.15
C PRO A 75 -21.80 -0.46 -10.41
N ASN A 76 -22.31 0.03 -11.54
CA ASN A 76 -21.57 0.11 -12.78
C ASN A 76 -21.74 1.52 -13.39
N PRO A 77 -20.69 2.35 -13.45
CA PRO A 77 -19.30 2.03 -13.10
C PRO A 77 -19.03 1.99 -11.57
N LEU A 78 -17.98 1.26 -11.19
CA LEU A 78 -17.38 1.35 -9.86
C LEU A 78 -16.62 2.67 -9.71
N THR A 79 -16.73 3.27 -8.53
CA THR A 79 -16.05 4.50 -8.13
C THR A 79 -15.65 4.40 -6.66
N LEU A 80 -14.65 5.16 -6.22
CA LEU A 80 -14.24 5.17 -4.81
C LEU A 80 -15.41 5.46 -3.85
N ALA A 81 -16.40 6.25 -4.28
CA ALA A 81 -17.57 6.60 -3.47
C ALA A 81 -18.62 5.49 -3.36
N ASN A 82 -18.55 4.44 -4.19
CA ASN A 82 -19.58 3.42 -4.26
C ASN A 82 -19.07 1.98 -4.02
N LEU A 83 -17.82 1.82 -3.59
CA LEU A 83 -17.24 0.50 -3.28
C LEU A 83 -17.93 -0.22 -2.12
N ASN A 84 -18.46 0.54 -1.15
CA ASN A 84 -19.25 0.00 -0.04
C ASN A 84 -20.76 0.01 -0.37
N TYR A 85 -21.15 -0.73 -1.41
CA TYR A 85 -22.54 -0.81 -1.85
C TYR A 85 -23.31 -1.88 -1.07
N ARG A 86 -24.65 -1.80 -1.10
CA ARG A 86 -25.48 -2.80 -0.44
C ARG A 86 -25.28 -4.17 -1.09
N GLY A 87 -24.67 -5.09 -0.36
CA GLY A 87 -24.37 -6.45 -0.84
C GLY A 87 -22.87 -6.75 -0.96
N SER A 88 -22.00 -5.73 -0.94
CA SER A 88 -20.57 -5.95 -0.73
C SER A 88 -20.32 -6.42 0.71
N ASN A 89 -19.43 -7.40 0.85
CA ASN A 89 -19.04 -7.98 2.13
C ASN A 89 -17.63 -8.58 2.00
N GLU A 90 -17.16 -9.28 3.04
CA GLU A 90 -15.85 -9.95 3.09
C GLU A 90 -15.61 -10.98 1.97
N ASN A 91 -16.68 -11.43 1.32
CA ASN A 91 -16.65 -12.40 0.20
C ASN A 91 -16.80 -11.69 -1.16
N THR A 92 -16.45 -10.41 -1.23
CA THR A 92 -16.56 -9.58 -2.43
C THR A 92 -15.19 -9.02 -2.80
N TRP A 93 -14.73 -9.30 -4.01
CA TRP A 93 -13.39 -8.97 -4.49
C TRP A 93 -13.46 -8.08 -5.72
N LEU A 94 -12.51 -7.17 -5.86
CA LEU A 94 -12.33 -6.44 -7.12
C LEU A 94 -11.43 -7.27 -8.04
N THR A 95 -12.03 -7.84 -9.08
CA THR A 95 -11.35 -8.70 -10.06
C THR A 95 -11.12 -7.96 -11.37
N SER A 96 -9.97 -8.18 -12.00
CA SER A 96 -9.67 -7.68 -13.34
C SER A 96 -10.70 -8.17 -14.38
N LYS A 97 -11.18 -7.27 -15.24
CA LYS A 97 -11.98 -7.62 -16.42
C LYS A 97 -11.16 -8.34 -17.50
N ASP A 98 -9.85 -8.10 -17.51
CA ASP A 98 -8.90 -8.71 -18.44
C ASP A 98 -8.24 -9.96 -17.82
N ASN A 99 -7.85 -10.92 -18.66
CA ASN A 99 -7.00 -12.03 -18.22
C ASN A 99 -5.55 -11.55 -18.05
N ILE A 100 -5.14 -11.31 -16.82
CA ILE A 100 -3.81 -10.78 -16.48
C ILE A 100 -2.73 -11.86 -16.27
N THR A 101 -3.08 -13.13 -16.52
CA THR A 101 -2.17 -14.28 -16.40
C THR A 101 -1.43 -14.60 -17.70
N VAL A 102 -1.85 -14.00 -18.82
CA VAL A 102 -1.26 -14.20 -20.14
C VAL A 102 -0.42 -12.99 -20.56
N GLU A 103 0.64 -13.25 -21.32
CA GLU A 103 1.49 -12.19 -21.88
C GLU A 103 1.11 -11.90 -23.35
N PRO A 104 1.16 -10.62 -23.80
CA PRO A 104 1.45 -9.44 -22.99
C PRO A 104 0.28 -9.10 -22.04
N LYS A 105 0.58 -8.78 -20.77
CA LYS A 105 -0.44 -8.29 -19.83
C LYS A 105 -1.12 -7.01 -20.34
N ALA A 106 -2.35 -6.78 -19.91
CA ALA A 106 -3.11 -5.58 -20.23
C ALA A 106 -2.35 -4.30 -19.83
N GLU A 107 -2.34 -3.30 -20.70
CA GLU A 107 -1.50 -2.10 -20.55
C GLU A 107 -1.81 -1.29 -19.29
N TRP A 108 -3.10 -1.18 -18.92
CA TRP A 108 -3.56 -0.42 -17.76
C TRP A 108 -2.90 -0.89 -16.46
N ILE A 109 -2.59 -2.18 -16.37
CA ILE A 109 -2.01 -2.81 -15.18
C ILE A 109 -0.62 -2.24 -14.85
N ARG A 110 0.11 -1.78 -15.88
CA ARG A 110 1.45 -1.20 -15.76
C ARG A 110 1.41 0.25 -15.31
N SER A 111 0.29 0.94 -15.53
CA SER A 111 0.09 2.34 -15.13
C SER A 111 1.23 3.27 -15.56
N THR A 112 1.74 3.10 -16.78
CA THR A 112 2.94 3.81 -17.30
C THR A 112 2.84 5.34 -17.23
N TYR A 113 1.63 5.89 -17.25
CA TYR A 113 1.35 7.31 -17.01
C TYR A 113 1.77 7.79 -15.61
N GLY A 114 1.78 6.90 -14.62
CA GLY A 114 2.19 7.16 -13.26
C GLY A 114 3.70 7.10 -13.03
N LYS A 115 4.49 6.79 -14.07
CA LYS A 115 5.94 6.90 -14.00
C LYS A 115 6.35 8.38 -13.75
N PRO A 116 7.14 8.68 -12.70
CA PRO A 116 7.58 10.04 -12.46
C PRO A 116 8.40 10.61 -13.63
N GLY A 117 8.03 11.80 -14.08
CA GLY A 117 8.75 12.56 -15.11
C GLY A 117 9.93 13.35 -14.55
N LYS A 118 10.47 14.26 -15.37
CA LYS A 118 11.56 15.16 -14.95
C LYS A 118 11.09 16.01 -13.76
N GLY A 119 11.87 15.99 -12.66
CA GLY A 119 11.50 16.67 -11.41
C GLY A 119 10.63 15.85 -10.46
N GLY A 120 10.34 14.59 -10.81
CA GLY A 120 9.71 13.61 -9.93
C GLY A 120 8.19 13.67 -9.82
N LYS A 121 7.54 14.47 -10.67
CA LYS A 121 6.07 14.53 -10.73
C LYS A 121 5.53 13.28 -11.41
N SER A 122 4.55 12.63 -10.79
CA SER A 122 3.73 11.58 -11.39
C SER A 122 2.33 12.12 -11.66
N ALA A 123 1.65 11.58 -12.68
CA ALA A 123 0.23 11.80 -12.88
C ALA A 123 -0.65 10.96 -11.92
N ALA A 124 -0.09 9.93 -11.29
CA ALA A 124 -0.78 9.17 -10.25
C ALA A 124 -0.84 10.00 -8.95
N PRO A 125 -2.00 10.04 -8.28
CA PRO A 125 -2.17 10.78 -7.03
C PRO A 125 -1.43 10.10 -5.87
N ALA A 126 -1.09 10.91 -4.86
CA ALA A 126 -0.71 10.44 -3.53
C ALA A 126 -1.87 10.67 -2.56
N THR A 127 -2.26 9.66 -1.80
CA THR A 127 -3.30 9.79 -0.78
C THR A 127 -2.67 10.08 0.57
N ILE A 128 -3.11 11.14 1.25
CA ILE A 128 -2.68 11.43 2.63
C ILE A 128 -3.89 11.22 3.55
N ILE A 129 -3.72 10.37 4.55
CA ILE A 129 -4.74 10.12 5.59
C ILE A 129 -4.18 10.60 6.91
N VAL A 130 -4.88 11.52 7.56
CA VAL A 130 -4.52 12.07 8.86
C VAL A 130 -5.48 11.52 9.89
N ILE A 131 -4.96 10.88 10.92
CA ILE A 131 -5.74 10.29 12.01
C ILE A 131 -5.32 10.94 13.31
N ASP A 132 -6.24 11.67 13.95
CA ASP A 132 -6.05 12.13 15.32
C ASP A 132 -6.06 10.92 16.27
N LYS A 133 -5.00 10.77 17.05
CA LYS A 133 -4.83 9.69 18.03
C LYS A 133 -4.96 10.21 19.46
N SER A 134 -5.46 11.43 19.66
CA SER A 134 -5.55 12.08 20.96
C SER A 134 -6.33 11.26 21.98
N ASP A 135 -7.45 10.67 21.56
CA ASP A 135 -8.31 9.82 22.41
C ASP A 135 -7.78 8.40 22.60
N ILE A 136 -6.82 7.97 21.77
CA ILE A 136 -6.27 6.61 21.78
C ILE A 136 -4.94 6.56 22.56
N ILE A 137 -4.12 7.62 22.44
CA ILE A 137 -2.78 7.68 23.02
C ILE A 137 -2.74 8.77 24.11
N LYS A 138 -2.79 10.04 23.69
CA LYS A 138 -2.97 11.25 24.50
C LYS A 138 -3.00 12.48 23.58
N PRO A 139 -3.48 13.65 24.05
CA PRO A 139 -3.53 14.87 23.24
C PRO A 139 -2.22 15.18 22.51
N GLY A 140 -2.36 15.53 21.24
CA GLY A 140 -1.26 15.93 20.36
C GLY A 140 -0.61 14.81 19.56
N TYR A 141 -1.02 13.55 19.75
CA TYR A 141 -0.61 12.45 18.88
C TYR A 141 -1.44 12.42 17.60
N VAL A 142 -0.76 12.42 16.46
CA VAL A 142 -1.38 12.33 15.14
C VAL A 142 -0.58 11.35 14.29
N ASP A 143 -1.28 10.42 13.64
CA ASP A 143 -0.70 9.54 12.63
C ASP A 143 -1.00 10.08 11.24
N VAL A 144 0.01 10.22 10.40
CA VAL A 144 -0.13 10.63 9.00
C VAL A 144 0.36 9.50 8.11
N TYR A 145 -0.55 8.96 7.30
CA TYR A 145 -0.27 7.96 6.28
C TYR A 145 -0.06 8.64 4.93
N TYR A 146 0.99 8.23 4.23
CA TYR A 146 1.27 8.59 2.84
C TYR A 146 1.12 7.31 2.02
N SER A 147 -0.04 7.14 1.40
CA SER A 147 -0.41 5.92 0.70
C SER A 147 -0.18 6.06 -0.80
N LEU A 148 0.40 5.01 -1.37
CA LEU A 148 0.58 4.79 -2.79
C LEU A 148 -0.34 3.66 -3.22
N PHE A 149 -0.88 3.80 -4.42
CA PHE A 149 -1.68 2.77 -5.04
C PHE A 149 -0.99 2.27 -6.30
N TYR A 150 -1.01 0.96 -6.53
CA TYR A 150 -0.54 0.33 -7.75
C TYR A 150 -1.66 -0.53 -8.30
N SER A 151 -1.83 -0.56 -9.63
CA SER A 151 -2.84 -1.43 -10.24
C SER A 151 -2.48 -2.91 -10.19
N TYR A 152 -1.21 -3.22 -9.95
CA TYR A 152 -0.70 -4.59 -9.88
C TYR A 152 0.54 -4.66 -9.01
N ASN A 153 0.59 -5.71 -8.19
CA ASN A 153 1.78 -6.20 -7.52
C ASN A 153 2.19 -7.50 -8.22
N MET A 154 3.44 -7.61 -8.64
CA MET A 154 4.01 -8.81 -9.30
C MET A 154 4.62 -9.79 -8.28
N GLY A 155 4.61 -9.44 -7.00
CA GLY A 155 5.23 -10.21 -5.95
C GLY A 155 6.73 -10.39 -6.18
N VAL A 156 7.20 -11.62 -6.01
CA VAL A 156 8.63 -11.95 -5.99
C VAL A 156 9.31 -11.79 -7.34
N ASN A 157 8.80 -12.47 -8.37
CA ASN A 157 9.38 -12.48 -9.71
C ASN A 157 8.43 -13.12 -10.73
N LYS A 158 8.79 -13.00 -12.01
CA LYS A 158 8.02 -13.53 -13.15
C LYS A 158 7.99 -15.07 -13.25
N THR A 159 8.80 -15.78 -12.47
CA THR A 159 8.94 -17.25 -12.52
C THR A 159 8.08 -17.95 -11.47
N PHE A 160 7.89 -17.32 -10.31
CA PHE A 160 7.10 -17.83 -9.20
C PHE A 160 6.00 -16.82 -8.88
N VAL A 161 4.75 -17.18 -9.19
CA VAL A 161 3.56 -16.38 -8.88
C VAL A 161 3.30 -16.48 -7.37
N VAL A 162 4.02 -15.67 -6.59
CA VAL A 162 3.95 -15.63 -5.13
C VAL A 162 3.87 -14.17 -4.73
N GLY A 163 2.69 -13.78 -4.25
CA GLY A 163 2.39 -12.40 -3.89
C GLY A 163 1.81 -11.56 -5.02
N ASP A 164 1.58 -12.12 -6.21
CA ASP A 164 0.91 -11.40 -7.29
C ASP A 164 -0.54 -11.08 -6.93
N HIS A 165 -0.95 -9.83 -7.10
CA HIS A 165 -2.35 -9.44 -6.98
C HIS A 165 -2.69 -8.19 -7.78
N VAL A 166 -3.95 -8.13 -8.20
CA VAL A 166 -4.56 -6.93 -8.81
C VAL A 166 -4.87 -5.95 -7.68
N SER A 167 -4.48 -4.69 -7.87
CA SER A 167 -4.53 -3.63 -6.85
C SER A 167 -3.56 -3.87 -5.69
N ASP A 168 -2.79 -2.86 -5.34
CA ASP A 168 -1.93 -2.85 -4.17
C ASP A 168 -1.91 -1.48 -3.50
N TRP A 169 -1.99 -1.49 -2.18
CA TRP A 169 -1.94 -0.30 -1.35
C TRP A 169 -0.77 -0.40 -0.39
N GLU A 170 0.18 0.50 -0.57
CA GLU A 170 1.36 0.58 0.27
C GLU A 170 1.35 1.93 1.00
N ALA A 171 1.87 1.97 2.23
CA ALA A 171 1.77 3.16 3.06
C ALA A 171 3.01 3.39 3.93
N ILE A 172 3.48 4.64 3.91
CA ILE A 172 4.42 5.15 4.90
C ILE A 172 3.62 5.85 5.99
N LEU A 173 3.83 5.48 7.25
CA LEU A 173 3.21 6.16 8.38
C LEU A 173 4.26 6.98 9.12
N ILE A 174 3.98 8.26 9.37
CA ILE A 174 4.75 9.09 10.29
C ILE A 174 3.85 9.45 11.47
N ARG A 175 4.31 9.12 12.68
CA ARG A 175 3.65 9.51 13.93
C ARG A 175 4.22 10.82 14.43
N PHE A 176 3.36 11.76 14.76
CA PHE A 176 3.70 13.07 15.30
C PHE A 176 3.24 13.21 16.74
N LEU A 177 3.99 14.01 17.51
CA LEU A 177 3.58 14.54 18.80
C LEU A 177 3.70 16.07 18.73
N ASN A 178 2.58 16.77 18.87
CA ASN A 178 2.52 18.24 18.79
C ASN A 178 3.21 18.79 17.53
N GLY A 179 2.95 18.15 16.38
CA GLY A 179 3.52 18.51 15.07
C GLY A 179 4.99 18.13 14.86
N LYS A 180 5.65 17.48 15.83
CA LYS A 180 7.03 16.99 15.68
C LYS A 180 7.05 15.49 15.38
N PRO A 181 7.72 15.03 14.32
CA PRO A 181 7.74 13.61 13.98
C PRO A 181 8.52 12.81 15.03
N GLN A 182 7.95 11.69 15.47
CA GLN A 182 8.47 10.81 16.52
C GLN A 182 9.01 9.51 15.95
N SER A 183 8.23 8.87 15.09
CA SER A 183 8.56 7.59 14.45
C SER A 183 8.03 7.55 13.03
N ILE A 184 8.60 6.65 12.24
CA ILE A 184 8.19 6.35 10.88
C ILE A 184 8.12 4.83 10.71
N HIS A 185 7.05 4.37 10.07
CA HIS A 185 6.82 2.99 9.70
C HIS A 185 6.83 2.86 8.18
N TYR A 186 7.56 1.87 7.69
CA TYR A 186 7.65 1.53 6.27
C TYR A 186 6.90 0.21 6.08
N SER A 187 5.78 0.23 5.35
CA SER A 187 5.00 -1.00 5.07
C SER A 187 5.81 -1.96 4.21
N GLN A 188 5.76 -3.24 4.58
CA GLN A 188 6.43 -4.35 3.89
C GLN A 188 5.49 -5.55 3.92
N HIS A 189 4.82 -5.80 2.80
CA HIS A 189 3.85 -6.88 2.65
C HIS A 189 2.72 -6.76 3.70
N GLU A 190 2.57 -7.75 4.59
CA GLU A 190 1.50 -7.79 5.61
C GLU A 190 1.73 -6.82 6.79
N ASP A 191 2.95 -6.32 7.01
CA ASP A 191 3.31 -5.46 8.15
C ASP A 191 4.35 -4.41 7.74
N GLY A 192 5.50 -4.37 8.41
CA GLY A 192 6.56 -3.42 8.13
C GLY A 192 7.52 -3.24 9.29
N THR A 193 8.43 -2.29 9.12
CA THR A 193 9.40 -1.95 10.18
C THR A 193 9.26 -0.49 10.58
N ALA A 194 9.21 -0.24 11.90
CA ALA A 194 9.20 1.08 12.47
C ALA A 194 10.58 1.51 12.99
N TYR A 195 10.90 2.78 12.79
CA TYR A 195 12.13 3.42 13.28
C TYR A 195 11.77 4.69 14.05
N THR A 196 12.64 5.10 14.97
CA THR A 196 12.59 6.48 15.46
C THR A 196 12.84 7.41 14.28
N TYR A 197 12.11 8.53 14.23
CA TYR A 197 12.20 9.43 13.09
C TYR A 197 13.63 9.95 12.93
N ALA A 198 14.36 10.15 14.04
CA ALA A 198 15.74 10.60 14.02
C ALA A 198 16.70 9.63 13.33
N ALA A 199 16.43 8.32 13.37
CA ALA A 199 17.34 7.28 12.86
C ALA A 199 17.33 7.11 11.33
N THR A 200 16.43 7.77 10.61
CA THR A 200 16.30 7.61 9.16
C THR A 200 17.11 8.63 8.37
N ASP A 201 17.54 8.27 7.16
CA ASP A 201 18.13 9.23 6.23
C ASP A 201 17.06 10.20 5.69
N LYS A 202 17.46 11.46 5.46
CA LYS A 202 16.55 12.55 5.07
C LYS A 202 17.19 13.49 4.06
N VAL A 203 16.34 14.12 3.26
CA VAL A 203 16.68 15.33 2.49
C VAL A 203 15.97 16.51 3.15
N GLY A 204 16.74 17.37 3.82
CA GLY A 204 16.18 18.37 4.72
C GLY A 204 15.40 17.69 5.85
N SER A 205 14.11 18.03 5.99
CA SER A 205 13.21 17.41 6.98
C SER A 205 12.57 16.11 6.49
N ARG A 206 12.63 15.79 5.20
CA ARG A 206 11.82 14.75 4.56
C ARG A 206 12.55 13.40 4.58
N PRO A 207 11.93 12.31 5.08
CA PRO A 207 12.55 10.99 5.14
C PRO A 207 12.67 10.40 3.74
N LEU A 208 13.79 9.71 3.49
CA LEU A 208 13.97 8.92 2.27
C LEU A 208 13.23 7.60 2.40
N VAL A 209 12.56 7.20 1.32
CA VAL A 209 11.88 5.92 1.17
C VAL A 209 12.33 5.31 -0.16
N PHE A 210 12.64 4.01 -0.14
CA PHE A 210 12.98 3.25 -1.34
C PHE A 210 11.95 2.13 -1.51
N VAL A 211 11.25 2.15 -2.64
CA VAL A 211 10.18 1.21 -2.98
C VAL A 211 10.79 0.04 -3.74
N SER A 212 10.44 -1.18 -3.35
CA SER A 212 10.93 -2.38 -4.02
C SER A 212 10.25 -2.63 -5.35
N GLY A 213 10.97 -3.26 -6.27
CA GLY A 213 10.43 -3.60 -7.58
C GLY A 213 9.39 -4.72 -7.51
N GLY A 214 8.23 -4.52 -8.13
CA GLY A 214 7.18 -5.53 -8.28
C GLY A 214 6.35 -5.79 -7.02
N GLY A 215 6.99 -5.86 -5.85
CA GLY A 215 6.35 -6.07 -4.56
C GLY A 215 5.97 -4.78 -3.82
N HIS A 216 6.44 -3.62 -4.30
CA HIS A 216 6.10 -2.26 -3.85
C HIS A 216 6.31 -1.92 -2.36
N THR A 217 6.98 -2.80 -1.63
CA THR A 217 7.33 -2.60 -0.22
C THR A 217 8.29 -1.44 0.00
N ASN A 218 8.18 -0.81 1.16
CA ASN A 218 8.91 0.42 1.51
C ASN A 218 10.10 0.12 2.43
N TYR A 219 11.23 0.75 2.14
CA TYR A 219 12.45 0.60 2.93
C TYR A 219 13.17 1.92 3.22
N PRO A 220 13.90 2.02 4.35
CA PRO A 220 14.69 3.20 4.70
C PRO A 220 16.01 3.30 3.94
N THR A 221 16.47 2.22 3.29
CA THR A 221 17.76 2.15 2.59
C THR A 221 17.63 1.44 1.24
N PRO A 222 18.45 1.79 0.23
CA PRO A 222 18.53 1.02 -1.00
C PRO A 222 19.28 -0.31 -0.77
N GLY A 223 19.09 -1.28 -1.66
CA GLY A 223 19.74 -2.58 -1.64
C GLY A 223 18.76 -3.76 -1.67
N ASP A 224 19.32 -4.93 -1.40
CA ASP A 224 18.58 -6.20 -1.29
C ASP A 224 18.11 -6.39 0.16
N HIS A 225 16.80 -6.54 0.33
CA HIS A 225 16.16 -6.80 1.63
C HIS A 225 15.69 -8.25 1.69
N LYS A 226 16.17 -8.97 2.70
CA LYS A 226 16.01 -10.43 2.80
C LYS A 226 14.53 -10.82 2.90
N ARG A 227 14.10 -11.80 2.09
CA ARG A 227 12.76 -12.39 2.12
C ARG A 227 12.88 -13.88 1.79
N GLU A 228 12.42 -14.77 2.65
CA GLU A 228 12.62 -16.22 2.47
C GLU A 228 11.29 -16.95 2.27
N PHE A 229 11.21 -17.76 1.21
CA PHE A 229 10.13 -18.71 0.95
C PHE A 229 10.70 -20.09 0.72
N PHE A 230 10.11 -21.10 1.33
CA PHE A 230 10.50 -22.51 1.11
C PHE A 230 12.01 -22.76 1.27
N GLY A 231 12.66 -22.04 2.20
CA GLY A 231 14.11 -22.13 2.43
C GLY A 231 14.99 -21.46 1.35
N GLN A 232 14.40 -20.71 0.42
CA GLN A 232 15.11 -19.94 -0.61
C GLN A 232 14.91 -18.43 -0.38
N ASN A 233 15.96 -17.64 -0.65
CA ASN A 233 15.91 -16.19 -0.52
C ASN A 233 15.49 -15.53 -1.84
N PHE A 234 14.52 -14.64 -1.74
CA PHE A 234 13.85 -13.93 -2.80
C PHE A 234 13.78 -12.44 -2.46
N PRO A 235 14.93 -11.73 -2.43
CA PRO A 235 15.02 -10.43 -1.79
C PRO A 235 14.22 -9.36 -2.53
N ASP A 236 13.61 -8.48 -1.75
CA ASP A 236 13.03 -7.24 -2.24
C ASP A 236 14.17 -6.30 -2.66
N ARG A 237 14.12 -5.81 -3.89
CA ARG A 237 15.20 -4.99 -4.47
C ARG A 237 14.80 -3.54 -4.56
N THR A 238 15.60 -2.68 -3.96
CA THR A 238 15.40 -1.23 -3.92
C THR A 238 16.62 -0.48 -4.42
N ASP A 239 16.43 0.67 -5.07
CA ASP A 239 17.52 1.54 -5.49
C ASP A 239 17.11 3.01 -5.59
N LYS A 240 18.05 3.87 -6.00
CA LYS A 240 17.82 5.31 -6.24
C LYS A 240 17.26 5.59 -7.64
N GLY A 241 16.27 4.81 -8.06
CA GLY A 241 15.55 5.05 -9.30
C GLY A 241 14.73 6.35 -9.26
N PRO A 242 13.75 6.49 -10.18
CA PRO A 242 12.98 7.73 -10.32
C PRO A 242 12.43 8.21 -8.98
N ALA A 243 12.80 9.44 -8.61
CA ALA A 243 12.22 10.08 -7.44
C ALA A 243 10.75 10.40 -7.75
N TRP A 244 9.85 10.00 -6.86
CA TRP A 244 8.48 10.46 -6.83
C TRP A 244 8.37 11.53 -5.75
N VAL A 245 8.16 12.77 -6.20
CA VAL A 245 8.10 13.94 -5.37
C VAL A 245 6.79 14.65 -5.64
N ARG A 246 5.93 14.74 -4.63
CA ARG A 246 4.81 15.67 -4.67
C ARG A 246 5.39 17.08 -4.58
N THR A 247 5.45 17.77 -5.70
CA THR A 247 5.70 19.22 -5.71
C THR A 247 4.34 19.91 -5.61
N SER A 248 4.10 20.58 -4.48
CA SER A 248 2.95 21.45 -4.17
C SER A 248 1.56 20.83 -4.34
#